data_AF-A0AAV2BC10-F1
#
_entry.id   AF-A0AAV2BC10-F1
#
_cell.length_a   1.000
_cell.length_b   1.000
_cell.length_c   1.000
_cell.angle_alpha   90.00
_cell.angle_beta   90.00
_cell.angle_gamma   90.00
#
_symmetry.space_group_name_H-M   'P 1'
#
loop_
_entity.id
_entity.type
_entity.pdbx_description
1 polymer ?
#
loop_
_entity_poly.entity_id
_entity_poly.type
_entity_poly.pdbx_seq_one_letter_code
_entity_poly.pdbx_strand_id
1 'polypeptide(L)'
;MAESDWDSLLAECDEALVRVNSRSSSGCSPDTYSSEGSKSSRNKQKPVLRNGANSKIMLLRLFSASPDSKQSCSITVHVPDGTQSIVSTDSSSSSIWKIAALNKEIESLRAELDRAKSTIANLQDSEQRLKCRLAEQAQKMLERGAKFENVCLGEKRPTALVRQYGSLYAQARVDTLDALDALPPLQNADELKSKILFSVIVLSFRSVQNTLSEIKDQIHSILQVRDVRDNNVALKELETGIENYVRKTAETFNLSKNVNEVCSQIQATLYDYPCLKNCSGLLNYARDCVRLAWFLTNQNPPYVIDYETRTFRKDMHMRFHASNQASNIIKSYLWPTLMEGENGPCVHRGVVLT
;
A
#
# COMPACT_ATOMS: atom_id res chain seq x y z
N MET A 1 4.01 10.77 -41.45
CA MET A 1 3.60 9.36 -41.29
C MET A 1 3.48 8.92 -39.82
N ALA A 2 3.92 9.70 -38.83
CA ALA A 2 3.93 9.25 -37.43
C ALA A 2 2.63 9.51 -36.62
N GLU A 3 1.77 10.45 -37.03
CA GLU A 3 0.64 10.90 -36.18
C GLU A 3 -0.49 9.85 -36.06
N SER A 4 -0.77 9.12 -37.15
CA SER A 4 -1.74 8.02 -37.17
C SER A 4 -1.31 6.80 -36.37
N ASP A 5 -0.01 6.54 -36.28
CA ASP A 5 0.52 5.38 -35.57
C ASP A 5 0.50 5.62 -34.04
N TRP A 6 0.62 6.89 -33.61
CA TRP A 6 0.47 7.25 -32.19
C TRP A 6 -0.98 7.21 -31.72
N ASP A 7 -1.93 7.70 -32.52
CA ASP A 7 -3.35 7.59 -32.21
C ASP A 7 -3.80 6.12 -32.25
N SER A 8 -3.28 5.30 -33.17
CA SER A 8 -3.50 3.85 -33.18
C SER A 8 -2.86 3.14 -31.99
N LEU A 9 -1.67 3.55 -31.53
CA LEU A 9 -1.05 2.95 -30.35
C LEU A 9 -1.74 3.35 -29.05
N LEU A 10 -2.38 4.51 -28.99
CA LEU A 10 -3.26 4.86 -27.87
C LEU A 10 -4.64 4.18 -28.00
N ALA A 11 -5.18 4.03 -29.22
CA ALA A 11 -6.51 3.46 -29.48
C ALA A 11 -6.58 1.91 -29.50
N GLU A 12 -5.58 1.19 -30.04
CA GLU A 12 -5.46 -0.28 -29.90
C GLU A 12 -5.32 -0.67 -28.42
N CYS A 13 -4.88 0.27 -27.59
CA CYS A 13 -4.73 0.10 -26.16
C CYS A 13 -6.03 0.36 -25.39
N ASP A 14 -6.95 1.18 -25.94
CA ASP A 14 -8.31 1.37 -25.43
C ASP A 14 -9.20 0.12 -25.63
N GLU A 15 -9.04 -0.61 -26.74
CA GLU A 15 -9.86 -1.80 -27.01
C GLU A 15 -9.64 -2.92 -25.97
N ALA A 16 -8.45 -2.99 -25.38
CA ALA A 16 -8.12 -3.91 -24.31
C ALA A 16 -8.77 -3.52 -22.97
N LEU A 17 -8.89 -2.22 -22.67
CA LEU A 17 -9.53 -1.72 -21.44
C LEU A 17 -11.06 -1.81 -21.52
N VAL A 18 -11.63 -1.50 -22.69
CA VAL A 18 -13.06 -1.65 -22.96
C VAL A 18 -13.48 -3.12 -22.91
N ARG A 19 -12.65 -4.09 -23.34
CA ARG A 19 -12.98 -5.53 -23.18
C ARG A 19 -12.93 -6.02 -21.73
N VAL A 20 -12.15 -5.39 -20.85
CA VAL A 20 -12.13 -5.69 -19.42
C VAL A 20 -13.35 -5.06 -18.70
N ASN A 21 -13.72 -3.82 -19.05
CA ASN A 21 -14.90 -3.16 -18.47
C ASN A 21 -16.24 -3.60 -19.08
N SER A 22 -16.30 -3.97 -20.35
CA SER A 22 -17.56 -4.34 -21.04
C SER A 22 -18.01 -5.78 -20.76
N ARG A 23 -17.14 -6.62 -20.17
CA ARG A 23 -17.60 -7.91 -19.63
C ARG A 23 -18.51 -7.75 -18.42
N SER A 24 -18.59 -6.56 -17.81
CA SER A 24 -19.45 -6.29 -16.64
C SER A 24 -20.91 -5.92 -16.97
N SER A 25 -21.31 -5.76 -18.24
CA SER A 25 -22.68 -5.36 -18.57
C SER A 25 -23.18 -5.91 -19.93
N SER A 26 -23.71 -7.13 -19.93
CA SER A 26 -24.82 -7.55 -20.79
C SER A 26 -25.30 -8.94 -20.38
N GLY A 27 -26.62 -9.07 -20.20
CA GLY A 27 -27.29 -10.20 -19.56
C GLY A 27 -27.68 -11.36 -20.49
N CYS A 28 -27.69 -12.53 -19.88
CA CYS A 28 -28.67 -13.64 -19.92
C CYS A 28 -29.32 -14.17 -21.22
N SER A 29 -28.95 -15.43 -21.52
CA SER A 29 -29.78 -16.67 -21.59
C SER A 29 -30.52 -17.06 -22.88
N PRO A 30 -30.92 -18.36 -23.10
CA PRO A 30 -30.64 -19.60 -22.35
C PRO A 30 -30.20 -20.87 -23.16
N ASP A 31 -29.66 -21.84 -22.41
CA ASP A 31 -29.75 -23.32 -22.48
C ASP A 31 -29.51 -24.12 -23.79
N THR A 32 -28.57 -25.10 -23.73
CA THR A 32 -28.94 -26.55 -23.79
C THR A 32 -27.82 -27.51 -23.36
N TYR A 33 -28.24 -28.53 -22.60
CA TYR A 33 -27.66 -29.83 -22.26
C TYR A 33 -26.62 -30.45 -23.24
N SER A 34 -25.55 -31.05 -22.71
CA SER A 34 -25.41 -32.52 -22.65
C SER A 34 -24.08 -33.02 -22.06
N SER A 35 -24.21 -34.13 -21.35
CA SER A 35 -23.22 -34.94 -20.66
C SER A 35 -22.34 -35.76 -21.62
N GLU A 36 -21.11 -36.12 -21.21
CA GLU A 36 -20.59 -37.50 -21.14
C GLU A 36 -19.05 -37.54 -21.09
N GLY A 37 -18.50 -38.55 -20.40
CA GLY A 37 -17.25 -39.18 -20.84
C GLY A 37 -16.10 -39.26 -19.82
N SER A 38 -16.13 -40.30 -18.98
CA SER A 38 -15.07 -40.74 -18.08
C SER A 38 -13.78 -41.22 -18.77
N LYS A 39 -12.63 -41.18 -18.03
CA LYS A 39 -11.56 -42.22 -17.88
C LYS A 39 -10.36 -41.60 -17.17
N SER A 40 -10.12 -41.86 -15.88
CA SER A 40 -9.31 -42.95 -15.31
C SER A 40 -7.88 -43.07 -15.88
N SER A 41 -6.86 -42.79 -15.06
CA SER A 41 -5.79 -43.75 -14.73
C SER A 41 -4.87 -43.28 -13.59
N ARG A 42 -4.65 -44.21 -12.66
CA ARG A 42 -3.70 -44.19 -11.53
C ARG A 42 -2.26 -44.06 -12.02
N ASN A 43 -1.40 -43.39 -11.24
CA ASN A 43 -0.19 -44.08 -10.79
C ASN A 43 0.27 -43.60 -9.40
N LYS A 44 0.63 -44.58 -8.56
CA LYS A 44 1.18 -44.42 -7.21
C LYS A 44 2.71 -44.45 -7.31
N GLN A 45 3.40 -43.64 -6.53
CA GLN A 45 4.53 -44.09 -5.69
C GLN A 45 4.90 -43.02 -4.65
N LYS A 46 5.38 -43.49 -3.50
CA LYS A 46 5.56 -42.83 -2.20
C LYS A 46 7.01 -43.16 -1.73
N PRO A 47 7.46 -42.73 -0.55
CA PRO A 47 8.27 -41.54 -0.26
C PRO A 47 9.75 -41.87 0.08
N VAL A 48 10.61 -40.84 0.21
CA VAL A 48 11.93 -40.98 0.85
C VAL A 48 12.06 -39.97 1.98
N LEU A 49 12.28 -40.50 3.19
CA LEU A 49 12.68 -39.80 4.42
C LEU A 49 14.15 -39.36 4.32
N ARG A 50 14.46 -38.14 4.80
CA ARG A 50 15.76 -37.89 5.44
C ARG A 50 15.67 -36.81 6.51
N ASN A 51 16.04 -37.22 7.72
CA ASN A 51 16.24 -36.40 8.92
C ASN A 51 17.41 -35.41 8.75
N GLY A 52 17.31 -34.27 9.43
CA GLY A 52 18.42 -33.35 9.70
C GLY A 52 17.99 -32.30 10.73
N ALA A 53 18.58 -32.36 11.91
CA ALA A 53 18.20 -31.63 13.10
C ALA A 53 18.88 -30.25 13.24
N ASN A 54 18.26 -29.43 14.10
CA ASN A 54 18.84 -28.42 15.02
C ASN A 54 19.14 -26.98 14.57
N SER A 55 18.31 -26.09 15.16
CA SER A 55 18.69 -24.98 16.06
C SER A 55 19.24 -23.67 15.48
N LYS A 56 18.39 -22.62 15.48
CA LYS A 56 18.55 -21.35 16.23
C LYS A 56 17.64 -20.26 15.64
N ILE A 57 16.51 -19.98 16.30
CA ILE A 57 15.88 -18.64 16.26
C ILE A 57 15.52 -18.28 17.70
N MET A 58 16.25 -17.30 18.22
CA MET A 58 16.00 -16.62 19.48
C MET A 58 15.63 -15.16 19.14
N LEU A 59 14.70 -14.61 19.92
CA LEU A 59 14.38 -13.18 20.06
C LEU A 59 13.51 -12.51 18.98
N LEU A 60 12.21 -12.41 19.27
CA LEU A 60 11.50 -11.16 19.68
C LEU A 60 10.01 -11.26 19.31
N ARG A 61 9.17 -11.61 20.28
CA ARG A 61 7.75 -11.24 20.31
C ARG A 61 7.39 -10.80 21.71
N LEU A 62 7.24 -9.49 21.86
CA LEU A 62 6.48 -8.88 22.94
C LEU A 62 5.29 -8.15 22.33
N PHE A 63 4.19 -8.19 23.07
CA PHE A 63 2.92 -7.48 22.91
C PHE A 63 1.90 -8.05 21.92
N SER A 64 1.03 -8.91 22.46
CA SER A 64 -0.42 -8.77 22.29
C SER A 64 -1.11 -9.24 23.57
N ALA A 65 -1.61 -8.29 24.35
CA ALA A 65 -2.47 -8.52 25.50
C ALA A 65 -3.91 -8.20 25.12
N SER A 66 -4.82 -9.16 25.36
CA SER A 66 -6.19 -8.98 25.87
C SER A 66 -6.92 -10.35 25.86
N PRO A 67 -8.07 -10.53 26.54
CA PRO A 67 -8.29 -10.42 27.98
C PRO A 67 -9.04 -11.67 28.53
N ASP A 68 -9.32 -11.65 29.84
CA ASP A 68 -10.31 -12.46 30.55
C ASP A 68 -10.19 -14.00 30.60
N SER A 69 -9.80 -14.50 31.77
CA SER A 69 -10.57 -15.57 32.41
C SER A 69 -10.36 -15.54 33.93
N LYS A 70 -11.46 -15.31 34.65
CA LYS A 70 -11.59 -15.49 36.10
C LYS A 70 -11.05 -16.86 36.50
N GLN A 71 -10.09 -16.90 37.41
CA GLN A 71 -9.80 -18.12 38.14
C GLN A 71 -9.55 -17.82 39.62
N SER A 72 -10.55 -18.22 40.40
CA SER A 72 -10.56 -18.30 41.85
C SER A 72 -9.40 -19.16 42.34
N CYS A 73 -8.45 -18.58 43.08
CA CYS A 73 -7.47 -19.33 43.83
C CYS A 73 -7.86 -19.31 45.32
N SER A 74 -8.52 -20.41 45.71
CA SER A 74 -8.70 -20.88 47.08
C SER A 74 -7.32 -21.01 47.76
N ILE A 75 -7.12 -20.29 48.87
CA ILE A 75 -5.98 -20.54 49.77
C ILE A 75 -6.41 -21.61 50.76
N THR A 76 -5.90 -22.83 50.57
CA THR A 76 -6.06 -23.95 51.52
C THR A 76 -5.10 -23.72 52.69
N VAL A 77 -5.64 -23.42 53.87
CA VAL A 77 -4.86 -23.32 55.11
C VAL A 77 -4.72 -24.72 55.70
N HIS A 78 -3.49 -25.23 55.77
CA HIS A 78 -3.17 -26.49 56.41
C HIS A 78 -3.03 -26.27 57.92
N VAL A 79 -3.91 -26.91 58.70
CA VAL A 79 -3.82 -26.99 60.16
C VAL A 79 -3.01 -28.24 60.54
N PRO A 80 -1.95 -28.15 61.36
CA PRO A 80 -1.37 -29.31 62.01
C PRO A 80 -1.96 -29.51 63.41
N ASP A 81 -2.48 -30.70 63.64
CA ASP A 81 -2.81 -31.23 64.96
C ASP A 81 -1.53 -31.56 65.75
N GLY A 82 -1.54 -31.25 67.04
CA GLY A 82 -0.42 -31.51 67.93
C GLY A 82 -0.79 -31.30 69.40
N THR A 83 -1.56 -32.22 69.97
CA THR A 83 -1.72 -32.37 71.41
C THR A 83 -0.46 -32.96 72.04
N GLN A 84 0.26 -32.19 72.86
CA GLN A 84 0.90 -32.69 74.09
C GLN A 84 0.85 -31.62 75.18
N SER A 85 0.31 -32.02 76.34
CA SER A 85 0.27 -31.27 77.59
C SER A 85 1.55 -31.51 78.37
N ILE A 86 2.34 -30.48 78.65
CA ILE A 86 3.25 -30.42 79.80
C ILE A 86 3.24 -29.00 80.37
N VAL A 87 2.98 -28.93 81.67
CA VAL A 87 2.99 -27.75 82.55
C VAL A 87 4.34 -27.04 82.48
N SER A 88 4.34 -25.72 82.25
CA SER A 88 5.33 -24.76 82.79
C SER A 88 4.85 -23.32 82.57
N THR A 89 4.54 -22.67 83.68
CA THR A 89 4.30 -21.24 83.85
C THR A 89 5.55 -20.43 83.48
N ASP A 90 5.62 -19.83 82.28
CA ASP A 90 6.36 -18.57 81.99
C ASP A 90 6.26 -18.05 80.52
N SER A 91 5.16 -18.29 79.79
CA SER A 91 5.13 -18.05 78.32
C SER A 91 4.17 -16.97 77.80
N SER A 92 3.41 -16.31 78.68
CA SER A 92 2.38 -15.34 78.26
C SER A 92 2.96 -14.08 77.60
N SER A 93 4.15 -13.61 78.03
CA SER A 93 4.74 -12.40 77.46
C SER A 93 5.22 -12.60 76.01
N SER A 94 5.87 -13.73 75.72
CA SER A 94 6.44 -14.04 74.39
C SER A 94 5.38 -14.13 73.29
N SER A 95 4.22 -14.69 73.60
CA SER A 95 3.08 -14.79 72.66
C SER A 95 2.41 -13.43 72.40
N ILE A 96 2.36 -12.56 73.42
CA ILE A 96 1.81 -11.19 73.32
C ILE A 96 2.69 -10.34 72.40
N TRP A 97 4.02 -10.41 72.53
CA TRP A 97 4.95 -9.68 71.66
C TRP A 97 4.85 -10.12 70.20
N LYS A 98 4.64 -11.40 69.94
CA LYS A 98 4.50 -11.95 68.58
C LYS A 98 3.19 -11.51 67.92
N ILE A 99 2.10 -11.48 68.68
CA ILE A 99 0.81 -10.94 68.23
C ILE A 99 0.90 -9.43 67.97
N ALA A 100 1.59 -8.68 68.84
CA ALA A 100 1.80 -7.25 68.65
C ALA A 100 2.66 -6.95 67.40
N ALA A 101 3.70 -7.75 67.15
CA ALA A 101 4.54 -7.61 65.96
C ALA A 101 3.75 -7.89 64.66
N LEU A 102 2.94 -8.96 64.64
CA LEU A 102 2.09 -9.30 63.49
C LEU A 102 1.00 -8.25 63.25
N ASN A 103 0.40 -7.69 64.31
CA ASN A 103 -0.58 -6.60 64.17
C ASN A 103 0.07 -5.34 63.59
N LYS A 104 1.31 -5.04 63.98
CA LYS A 104 2.08 -3.93 63.42
C LYS A 104 2.42 -4.16 61.93
N GLU A 105 2.72 -5.40 61.57
CA GLU A 105 2.99 -5.80 60.18
C GLU A 105 1.73 -5.73 59.30
N ILE A 106 0.58 -6.19 59.82
CA ILE A 106 -0.73 -6.05 59.16
C ILE A 106 -1.06 -4.57 58.93
N GLU A 107 -0.82 -3.71 59.93
CA GLU A 107 -1.08 -2.27 59.79
C GLU A 107 -0.14 -1.63 58.76
N SER A 108 1.13 -2.03 58.74
CA SER A 108 2.09 -1.60 57.72
C SER A 108 1.65 -2.02 56.31
N LEU A 109 1.23 -3.28 56.13
CA LEU A 109 0.77 -3.82 54.86
C LEU A 109 -0.54 -3.14 54.41
N ARG A 110 -1.45 -2.82 55.32
CA ARG A 110 -2.66 -2.05 55.00
C ARG A 110 -2.32 -0.64 54.51
N ALA A 111 -1.42 0.05 55.21
CA ALA A 111 -0.96 1.38 54.81
C ALA A 111 -0.20 1.37 53.46
N GLU A 112 0.51 0.28 53.15
CA GLU A 112 1.16 0.11 51.85
C GLU A 112 0.17 -0.22 50.74
N LEU A 113 -0.84 -1.04 51.02
CA LEU A 113 -1.92 -1.38 50.10
C LEU A 113 -2.75 -0.15 49.74
N ASP A 114 -3.06 0.72 50.71
CA ASP A 114 -3.79 1.96 50.46
C ASP A 114 -2.96 2.97 49.65
N ARG A 115 -1.63 3.05 49.89
CA ARG A 115 -0.72 3.84 49.05
C ARG A 115 -0.64 3.32 47.62
N ALA A 116 -0.58 2.00 47.44
CA ALA A 116 -0.58 1.37 46.12
C ALA A 116 -1.90 1.63 45.38
N LYS A 117 -3.05 1.48 46.06
CA LYS A 117 -4.38 1.79 45.50
C LYS A 117 -4.49 3.24 45.06
N SER A 118 -4.02 4.18 45.88
CA SER A 118 -4.03 5.61 45.53
C SER A 118 -3.16 5.89 44.30
N THR A 119 -2.00 5.24 44.20
CA THR A 119 -1.10 5.39 43.04
C THR A 119 -1.73 4.86 41.76
N ILE A 120 -2.37 3.69 41.83
CA ILE A 120 -3.08 3.09 40.69
C ILE A 120 -4.21 4.02 40.22
N ALA A 121 -5.00 4.56 41.15
CA ALA A 121 -6.08 5.49 40.82
C ALA A 121 -5.55 6.75 40.10
N ASN A 122 -4.46 7.32 40.59
CA ASN A 122 -3.82 8.49 39.96
C ASN A 122 -3.29 8.17 38.55
N LEU A 123 -2.67 7.00 38.38
CA LEU A 123 -2.16 6.57 37.08
C LEU A 123 -3.30 6.33 36.09
N GLN A 124 -4.39 5.69 36.52
CA GLN A 124 -5.58 5.48 35.71
C GLN A 124 -6.25 6.80 35.29
N ASP A 125 -6.35 7.79 36.19
CA ASP A 125 -6.87 9.13 35.84
C ASP A 125 -5.96 9.81 34.81
N SER A 126 -4.65 9.73 34.99
CA SER A 126 -3.68 10.29 34.05
C SER A 126 -3.77 9.63 32.67
N GLU A 127 -3.89 8.30 32.62
CA GLU A 127 -4.06 7.53 31.39
C GLU A 127 -5.36 7.92 30.68
N GLN A 128 -6.46 8.05 31.42
CA GLN A 128 -7.75 8.43 30.87
C GLN A 128 -7.72 9.87 30.33
N ARG A 129 -7.07 10.80 31.01
CA ARG A 129 -6.84 12.18 30.52
C ARG A 129 -6.01 12.19 29.24
N LEU A 130 -4.94 11.39 29.18
CA LEU A 130 -4.14 11.26 27.96
C LEU A 130 -4.96 10.68 26.80
N LYS A 131 -5.76 9.64 27.05
CA LYS A 131 -6.67 9.05 26.06
C LYS A 131 -7.69 10.06 25.54
N CYS A 132 -8.31 10.85 26.42
CA CYS A 132 -9.25 11.90 26.01
C CYS A 132 -8.56 12.96 25.14
N ARG A 133 -7.37 13.41 25.54
CA ARG A 133 -6.59 14.38 24.74
C ARG A 133 -6.18 13.83 23.38
N LEU A 134 -5.78 12.56 23.31
CA LEU A 134 -5.45 11.89 22.04
C LEU A 134 -6.69 11.76 21.14
N ALA A 135 -7.84 11.39 21.71
CA ALA A 135 -9.09 11.28 20.98
C ALA A 135 -9.54 12.64 20.44
N GLU A 136 -9.49 13.70 21.25
CA GLU A 136 -9.79 15.07 20.82
C GLU A 136 -8.84 15.55 19.73
N GLN A 137 -7.55 15.23 19.83
CA GLN A 137 -6.56 15.59 18.81
C GLN A 137 -6.80 14.81 17.51
N ALA A 138 -7.13 13.52 17.58
CA ALA A 138 -7.49 12.71 16.42
C ALA A 138 -8.78 13.23 15.75
N GLN A 139 -9.79 13.59 16.53
CA GLN A 139 -11.06 14.11 16.03
C GLN A 139 -10.89 15.50 15.38
N LYS A 140 -10.15 16.43 16.01
CA LYS A 140 -9.83 17.73 15.41
C LYS A 140 -8.99 17.63 14.14
N MET A 141 -8.15 16.60 14.01
CA MET A 141 -7.36 16.37 12.79
C MET A 141 -8.20 15.75 11.68
N LEU A 142 -9.16 14.89 12.01
CA LEU A 142 -10.15 14.34 11.09
C LEU A 142 -11.08 15.44 10.53
N GLU A 143 -11.54 16.35 11.40
CA GLU A 143 -12.35 17.52 11.02
C GLU A 143 -11.59 18.51 10.12
N ARG A 144 -10.26 18.56 10.22
CA ARG A 144 -9.39 19.38 9.35
C ARG A 144 -9.03 18.72 8.02
N GLY A 145 -9.53 17.52 7.73
CA GLY A 145 -9.26 16.80 6.47
C GLY A 145 -7.80 16.40 6.27
N ALA A 146 -6.95 16.53 7.29
CA ALA A 146 -5.56 16.11 7.22
C ALA A 146 -5.51 14.60 7.42
N LYS A 147 -5.46 13.85 6.32
CA LYS A 147 -5.08 12.42 6.34
C LYS A 147 -3.76 12.33 7.12
N PHE A 148 -3.75 11.59 8.24
CA PHE A 148 -2.53 11.36 9.00
C PHE A 148 -1.50 10.67 8.09
N GLU A 149 -0.53 11.43 7.59
CA GLU A 149 0.64 10.86 6.94
C GLU A 149 1.60 10.41 8.02
N ASN A 150 1.90 9.12 8.05
CA ASN A 150 2.89 8.57 8.96
C ASN A 150 4.26 9.15 8.58
N VAL A 151 4.82 10.04 9.42
CA VAL A 151 6.08 10.75 9.16
C VAL A 151 7.24 9.79 8.86
N CYS A 152 7.16 8.55 9.38
CA CYS A 152 8.10 7.47 9.12
C CYS A 152 8.14 6.97 7.67
N LEU A 153 7.18 7.36 6.82
CA LEU A 153 7.15 6.94 5.40
C LEU A 153 8.13 7.73 4.51
N GLY A 154 8.74 8.82 5.00
CA GLY A 154 9.82 9.51 4.27
C GLY A 154 9.41 9.96 2.86
N GLU A 155 10.09 9.44 1.84
CA GLU A 155 9.84 9.67 0.41
C GLU A 155 8.61 8.93 -0.15
N LYS A 156 8.07 7.94 0.58
CA LYS A 156 6.87 7.17 0.18
C LYS A 156 5.57 7.88 0.56
N ARG A 157 5.66 9.05 1.18
CA ARG A 157 4.49 9.85 1.54
C ARG A 157 3.75 10.26 0.26
N PRO A 158 2.42 10.16 0.21
CA PRO A 158 1.64 10.62 -0.94
C PRO A 158 2.03 12.03 -1.40
N THR A 159 2.18 12.97 -0.45
CA THR A 159 2.67 14.33 -0.74
C THR A 159 4.07 14.38 -1.36
N ALA A 160 5.00 13.52 -0.94
CA ALA A 160 6.34 13.44 -1.51
C ALA A 160 6.32 12.84 -2.93
N LEU A 161 5.51 11.82 -3.17
CA LEU A 161 5.33 11.22 -4.50
C LEU A 161 4.69 12.19 -5.49
N VAL A 162 3.69 12.97 -5.07
CA VAL A 162 3.08 14.02 -5.91
C VAL A 162 4.11 15.11 -6.26
N ARG A 163 5.00 15.46 -5.32
CA ARG A 163 6.11 16.39 -5.59
C ARG A 163 7.13 15.79 -6.56
N GLN A 164 7.47 14.50 -6.42
CA GLN A 164 8.33 13.81 -7.37
C GLN A 164 7.70 13.76 -8.77
N TYR A 165 6.38 13.59 -8.87
CA TYR A 165 5.65 13.68 -10.15
C TYR A 165 5.83 15.05 -10.81
N GLY A 166 5.65 16.13 -10.06
CA GLY A 166 5.94 17.48 -10.57
C GLY A 166 7.41 17.69 -10.92
N SER A 167 8.34 17.10 -10.15
CA SER A 167 9.78 17.16 -10.41
C SER A 167 10.20 16.42 -11.68
N LEU A 168 9.53 15.32 -12.03
CA LEU A 168 9.76 14.64 -13.30
C LEU A 168 9.44 15.55 -14.48
N TYR A 169 8.35 16.31 -14.40
CA TYR A 169 8.02 17.30 -15.41
C TYR A 169 9.00 18.47 -15.41
N ALA A 170 9.27 19.08 -14.26
CA ALA A 170 10.02 20.34 -14.19
C ALA A 170 11.54 20.18 -14.41
N GLN A 171 12.13 19.06 -13.98
CA GLN A 171 13.58 18.84 -14.01
C GLN A 171 13.97 17.68 -14.93
N ALA A 172 13.55 16.44 -14.59
CA ALA A 172 14.05 15.25 -15.31
C ALA A 172 13.68 15.27 -16.80
N ARG A 173 12.53 15.86 -17.15
CA ARG A 173 12.12 16.09 -18.54
C ARG A 173 13.13 16.98 -19.29
N VAL A 174 13.61 18.05 -18.67
CA VAL A 174 14.57 18.99 -19.28
C VAL A 174 15.92 18.29 -19.49
N ASP A 175 16.41 17.59 -18.46
CA ASP A 175 17.67 16.82 -18.57
C ASP A 175 17.58 15.75 -19.68
N THR A 176 16.40 15.16 -19.86
CA THR A 176 16.17 14.17 -20.93
C THR A 176 16.04 14.82 -22.30
N LEU A 177 15.43 16.01 -22.41
CA LEU A 177 15.41 16.79 -23.64
C LEU A 177 16.84 17.11 -24.09
N ASP A 178 17.69 17.58 -23.18
CA ASP A 178 19.10 17.86 -23.48
C ASP A 178 19.84 16.60 -23.99
N ALA A 179 19.55 15.43 -23.41
CA ALA A 179 20.11 14.16 -23.87
C ALA A 179 19.57 13.72 -25.24
N LEU A 180 18.31 14.02 -25.57
CA LEU A 180 17.73 13.78 -26.90
C LEU A 180 18.25 14.79 -27.92
N ASP A 181 18.53 16.02 -27.51
CA ASP A 181 19.11 17.07 -28.35
C ASP A 181 20.54 16.80 -28.78
N ALA A 182 21.30 16.06 -27.95
CA ALA A 182 22.61 15.56 -28.30
C ALA A 182 22.58 14.53 -29.45
N LEU A 183 21.40 14.02 -29.83
CA LEU A 183 21.24 13.08 -30.95
C LEU A 183 20.96 13.88 -32.24
N PRO A 184 21.87 13.83 -33.25
CA PRO A 184 21.68 14.53 -34.52
C PRO A 184 20.33 14.33 -35.21
N PRO A 185 19.73 13.12 -35.26
CA PRO A 185 18.44 12.93 -35.95
C PRO A 185 17.25 13.56 -35.22
N LEU A 186 17.40 13.95 -33.95
CA LEU A 186 16.31 14.47 -33.12
C LEU A 186 16.46 15.94 -32.76
N GLN A 187 17.61 16.55 -33.03
CA GLN A 187 17.94 17.92 -32.61
C GLN A 187 16.84 18.96 -32.94
N ASN A 188 16.28 18.92 -34.15
CA ASN A 188 15.25 19.89 -34.59
C ASN A 188 13.80 19.37 -34.45
N ALA A 189 13.61 18.22 -33.79
CA ALA A 189 12.31 17.53 -33.72
C ALA A 189 11.62 17.73 -32.35
N ASP A 190 11.44 18.97 -31.91
CA ASP A 190 10.94 19.30 -30.55
C ASP A 190 9.57 18.73 -30.22
N GLU A 191 8.67 18.70 -31.22
CA GLU A 191 7.34 18.10 -31.06
C GLU A 191 7.45 16.58 -30.84
N LEU A 192 8.34 15.92 -31.58
CA LEU A 192 8.58 14.49 -31.44
C LEU A 192 9.19 14.17 -30.07
N LYS A 193 10.19 14.94 -29.61
CA LYS A 193 10.78 14.77 -28.27
C LYS A 193 9.71 14.89 -27.18
N SER A 194 8.85 15.91 -27.29
CA SER A 194 7.74 16.13 -26.35
C SER A 194 6.75 14.97 -26.34
N LYS A 195 6.40 14.43 -27.52
CA LYS A 195 5.55 13.23 -27.66
C LYS A 195 6.22 12.00 -27.05
N ILE A 196 7.53 11.79 -27.25
CA ILE A 196 8.29 10.68 -26.63
C ILE A 196 8.20 10.74 -25.10
N LEU A 197 8.49 11.90 -24.51
CA LEU A 197 8.48 12.09 -23.05
C LEU A 197 7.09 11.85 -22.45
N PHE A 198 6.05 12.38 -23.11
CA PHE A 198 4.67 12.14 -22.74
C PHE A 198 4.31 10.64 -22.83
N SER A 199 4.67 9.97 -23.92
CA SER A 199 4.44 8.54 -24.09
C SER A 199 5.14 7.71 -23.00
N VAL A 200 6.39 8.04 -22.63
CA VAL A 200 7.12 7.31 -21.59
C VAL A 200 6.37 7.32 -20.25
N ILE A 201 5.85 8.47 -19.81
CA ILE A 201 5.10 8.52 -18.54
C ILE A 201 3.78 7.76 -18.64
N VAL A 202 3.03 7.87 -19.73
CA VAL A 202 1.76 7.15 -19.93
C VAL A 202 1.99 5.63 -19.94
N LEU A 203 2.96 5.16 -20.74
CA LEU A 203 3.31 3.75 -20.83
C LEU A 203 3.84 3.18 -19.50
N SER A 204 4.53 4.00 -18.71
CA SER A 204 5.01 3.61 -17.38
C SER A 204 3.86 3.31 -16.41
N PHE A 205 2.86 4.18 -16.35
CA PHE A 205 1.66 3.95 -15.54
C PHE A 205 0.92 2.70 -15.99
N ARG A 206 0.70 2.56 -17.29
CA ARG A 206 0.01 1.40 -17.85
C ARG A 206 0.72 0.08 -17.57
N SER A 207 2.03 0.00 -17.83
CA SER A 207 2.82 -1.21 -17.60
C SER A 207 2.76 -1.63 -16.12
N VAL A 208 2.86 -0.66 -15.21
CA VAL A 208 2.73 -0.88 -13.76
C VAL A 208 1.33 -1.36 -13.37
N GLN A 209 0.28 -0.71 -13.87
CA GLN A 209 -1.12 -1.07 -13.58
C GLN A 209 -1.45 -2.47 -14.09
N ASN A 210 -0.97 -2.83 -15.28
CA ASN A 210 -1.08 -4.17 -15.83
C ASN A 210 -0.37 -5.19 -14.94
N THR A 211 0.85 -4.89 -14.49
CA THR A 211 1.59 -5.78 -13.59
C THR A 211 0.86 -5.98 -12.26
N LEU A 212 0.28 -4.92 -11.69
CA LEU A 212 -0.50 -5.03 -10.46
C LEU A 212 -1.77 -5.86 -10.66
N SER A 213 -2.44 -5.68 -11.80
CA SER A 213 -3.63 -6.46 -12.17
C SER A 213 -3.28 -7.93 -12.40
N GLU A 214 -2.18 -8.23 -13.11
CA GLU A 214 -1.66 -9.59 -13.29
C GLU A 214 -1.38 -10.28 -11.94
N ILE A 215 -0.79 -9.56 -10.97
CA ILE A 215 -0.55 -10.09 -9.62
C ILE A 215 -1.88 -10.42 -8.94
N LYS A 216 -2.86 -9.50 -8.97
CA LYS A 216 -4.18 -9.72 -8.36
C LYS A 216 -4.88 -10.92 -9.01
N ASP A 217 -4.90 -10.99 -10.34
CA ASP A 217 -5.52 -12.06 -11.12
C ASP A 217 -4.89 -13.43 -10.84
N GLN A 218 -3.56 -13.49 -10.73
CA GLN A 218 -2.86 -14.73 -10.37
C GLN A 218 -3.25 -15.21 -8.97
N ILE A 219 -3.35 -14.31 -8.00
CA ILE A 219 -3.77 -14.66 -6.63
C ILE A 219 -5.23 -15.13 -6.61
N HIS A 220 -6.12 -14.41 -7.31
CA HIS A 220 -7.52 -14.79 -7.44
C HIS A 220 -7.68 -16.15 -8.13
N SER A 221 -6.88 -16.42 -9.16
CA SER A 221 -6.86 -17.71 -9.86
C SER A 221 -6.39 -18.86 -8.97
N ILE A 222 -5.35 -18.65 -8.15
CA ILE A 222 -4.84 -19.69 -7.23
C ILE A 222 -5.88 -20.03 -6.16
N LEU A 223 -6.59 -19.02 -5.66
CA LEU A 223 -7.64 -19.17 -4.65
C LEU A 223 -8.99 -19.62 -5.23
N GLN A 224 -9.07 -19.82 -6.56
CA GLN A 224 -10.27 -20.23 -7.29
C GLN A 224 -11.47 -19.32 -7.01
N VAL A 225 -11.23 -18.00 -6.93
CA VAL A 225 -12.30 -17.01 -6.79
C VAL A 225 -13.15 -17.07 -8.05
N ARG A 226 -14.34 -17.66 -7.94
CA ARG A 226 -15.22 -17.93 -9.09
C ARG A 226 -16.04 -16.74 -9.55
N ASP A 227 -16.15 -15.69 -8.73
CA ASP A 227 -16.79 -14.44 -9.15
C ASP A 227 -16.29 -13.24 -8.33
N VAL A 228 -15.64 -12.29 -8.99
CA VAL A 228 -15.19 -11.00 -8.39
C VAL A 228 -16.39 -10.05 -8.22
N ARG A 229 -17.55 -10.38 -8.80
CA ARG A 229 -18.76 -9.56 -8.76
C ARG A 229 -19.55 -9.68 -7.46
N ASP A 230 -19.33 -10.74 -6.69
CA ASP A 230 -19.92 -10.84 -5.38
C ASP A 230 -19.24 -9.84 -4.46
N ASN A 231 -20.03 -8.94 -3.87
CA ASN A 231 -19.64 -8.03 -2.79
C ASN A 231 -19.33 -8.81 -1.51
N ASN A 232 -18.50 -9.84 -1.62
CA ASN A 232 -18.08 -10.70 -0.54
C ASN A 232 -17.06 -9.93 0.31
N VAL A 233 -17.39 -9.75 1.58
CA VAL A 233 -16.52 -9.07 2.56
C VAL A 233 -15.14 -9.73 2.60
N ALA A 234 -15.07 -11.07 2.48
CA ALA A 234 -13.81 -11.81 2.47
C ALA A 234 -12.95 -11.48 1.24
N LEU A 235 -13.55 -11.20 0.08
CA LEU A 235 -12.80 -10.78 -1.12
C LEU A 235 -12.23 -9.37 -0.95
N LYS A 236 -12.99 -8.44 -0.36
CA LYS A 236 -12.49 -7.09 -0.06
C LYS A 236 -11.36 -7.09 0.96
N GLU A 237 -11.45 -7.95 1.98
CA GLU A 237 -10.38 -8.16 2.95
C GLU A 237 -9.12 -8.74 2.29
N LEU A 238 -9.29 -9.71 1.38
CA LEU A 238 -8.21 -10.26 0.59
C LEU A 238 -7.53 -9.19 -0.28
N GLU A 239 -8.31 -8.43 -1.06
CA GLU A 239 -7.81 -7.33 -1.91
C GLU A 239 -7.04 -6.30 -1.08
N THR A 240 -7.60 -5.88 0.04
CA THR A 240 -6.94 -4.97 0.99
C THR A 240 -5.63 -5.58 1.52
N GLY A 241 -5.61 -6.89 1.78
CA GLY A 241 -4.42 -7.63 2.18
C GLY A 241 -3.33 -7.64 1.11
N ILE A 242 -3.71 -7.88 -0.15
CA ILE A 242 -2.80 -7.86 -1.31
C ILE A 242 -2.21 -6.46 -1.49
N GLU A 243 -3.04 -5.42 -1.49
CA GLU A 243 -2.59 -4.03 -1.64
C GLU A 243 -1.66 -3.60 -0.51
N ASN A 244 -1.96 -4.01 0.72
CA ASN A 244 -1.08 -3.77 1.86
C ASN A 244 0.25 -4.51 1.74
N TYR A 245 0.26 -5.74 1.24
CA TYR A 245 1.49 -6.49 0.99
C TYR A 245 2.34 -5.78 -0.07
N VAL A 246 1.76 -5.50 -1.25
CA VAL A 246 2.46 -4.87 -2.37
C VAL A 246 3.02 -3.50 -1.97
N ARG A 247 2.27 -2.69 -1.22
CA ARG A 247 2.76 -1.41 -0.69
C ARG A 247 3.97 -1.58 0.23
N LYS A 248 3.93 -2.58 1.13
CA LYS A 248 5.02 -2.84 2.07
C LYS A 248 6.28 -3.38 1.37
N THR A 249 6.11 -4.10 0.27
CA THR A 249 7.21 -4.69 -0.53
C THR A 249 7.56 -3.87 -1.78
N ALA A 250 6.99 -2.67 -1.94
CA ALA A 250 7.13 -1.87 -3.16
C ALA A 250 8.59 -1.54 -3.52
N GLU A 251 9.48 -1.40 -2.53
CA GLU A 251 10.91 -1.13 -2.77
C GLU A 251 11.71 -2.33 -3.26
N THR A 252 11.32 -3.54 -2.88
CA THR A 252 12.03 -4.76 -3.26
C THR A 252 11.50 -5.35 -4.57
N PHE A 253 10.42 -4.78 -5.11
CA PHE A 253 9.82 -5.24 -6.35
C PHE A 253 10.72 -4.91 -7.54
N ASN A 254 10.96 -5.89 -8.40
CA ASN A 254 11.81 -5.72 -9.57
C ASN A 254 11.01 -5.12 -10.74
N LEU A 255 11.31 -3.86 -11.06
CA LEU A 255 10.65 -3.11 -12.13
C LEU A 255 11.36 -3.22 -13.50
N SER A 256 12.38 -4.06 -13.63
CA SER A 256 13.16 -4.18 -14.87
C SER A 256 12.30 -4.64 -16.05
N LYS A 257 11.30 -5.51 -15.82
CA LYS A 257 10.33 -5.94 -16.84
C LYS A 257 9.58 -4.72 -17.40
N ASN A 258 9.05 -3.88 -16.52
CA ASN A 258 8.28 -2.69 -16.88
C ASN A 258 9.13 -1.66 -17.65
N VAL A 259 10.36 -1.39 -17.20
CA VAL A 259 11.27 -0.47 -17.91
C VAL A 259 11.58 -0.99 -19.31
N ASN A 260 11.87 -2.30 -19.44
CA ASN A 260 12.15 -2.91 -20.73
C ASN A 260 10.93 -2.87 -21.66
N GLU A 261 9.75 -3.11 -21.13
CA GLU A 261 8.49 -3.02 -21.88
C GLU A 261 8.27 -1.61 -22.45
N VAL A 262 8.37 -0.57 -21.60
CA VAL A 262 8.21 0.83 -22.03
C VAL A 262 9.25 1.19 -23.09
N CYS A 263 10.52 0.86 -22.86
CA CYS A 263 11.58 1.15 -23.84
C CYS A 263 11.36 0.41 -25.16
N SER A 264 10.91 -0.85 -25.11
CA SER A 264 10.64 -1.64 -26.31
C SER A 264 9.47 -1.09 -27.12
N GLN A 265 8.40 -0.63 -26.46
CA GLN A 265 7.25 -0.01 -27.14
C GLN A 265 7.63 1.30 -27.83
N ILE A 266 8.41 2.16 -27.18
CA ILE A 266 8.92 3.39 -27.79
C ILE A 266 9.78 3.06 -29.03
N GLN A 267 10.67 2.07 -28.92
CA GLN A 267 11.53 1.65 -30.04
C GLN A 267 10.74 1.03 -31.19
N ALA A 268 9.71 0.23 -30.90
CA ALA A 268 8.85 -0.36 -31.92
C ALA A 268 8.09 0.72 -32.71
N THR A 269 7.62 1.76 -32.02
CA THR A 269 6.88 2.86 -32.65
C THR A 269 7.79 3.81 -33.42
N LEU A 270 9.00 4.04 -32.91
CA LEU A 270 10.01 4.89 -33.53
C LEU A 270 11.14 4.07 -34.17
N TYR A 271 10.77 3.09 -34.98
CA TYR A 271 11.70 2.18 -35.63
C TYR A 271 12.74 2.90 -36.51
N ASP A 272 12.40 4.08 -37.04
CA ASP A 272 13.29 4.95 -37.81
C ASP A 272 14.41 5.61 -36.98
N TYR A 273 14.34 5.53 -35.64
CA TYR A 273 15.27 6.18 -34.71
C TYR A 273 16.00 5.16 -33.81
N PRO A 274 16.86 4.27 -34.34
CA PRO A 274 17.58 3.27 -33.55
C PRO A 274 18.53 3.89 -32.51
N CYS A 275 18.93 5.16 -32.69
CA CYS A 275 19.73 5.92 -31.74
C CYS A 275 19.08 6.04 -30.34
N LEU A 276 17.75 5.97 -30.25
CA LEU A 276 17.01 6.02 -28.99
C LEU A 276 17.40 4.87 -28.05
N LYS A 277 17.78 3.71 -28.59
CA LYS A 277 18.20 2.55 -27.80
C LYS A 277 19.46 2.82 -26.95
N ASN A 278 20.33 3.69 -27.45
CA ASN A 278 21.61 4.01 -26.80
C ASN A 278 21.52 5.32 -25.98
N CYS A 279 20.35 5.96 -25.93
CA CYS A 279 20.15 7.17 -25.15
C CYS A 279 19.98 6.83 -23.67
N SER A 280 21.04 7.00 -22.88
CA SER A 280 21.01 6.77 -21.42
C SER A 280 20.07 7.72 -20.70
N GLY A 281 19.91 8.96 -21.18
CA GLY A 281 18.97 9.94 -20.63
C GLY A 281 17.53 9.45 -20.69
N LEU A 282 17.09 8.99 -21.87
CA LEU A 282 15.75 8.43 -22.07
C LEU A 282 15.52 7.17 -21.21
N LEU A 283 16.52 6.29 -21.13
CA LEU A 283 16.45 5.08 -20.29
C LEU A 283 16.31 5.43 -18.80
N ASN A 284 17.06 6.42 -18.32
CA ASN A 284 16.97 6.87 -16.93
C ASN A 284 15.60 7.50 -16.65
N TYR A 285 15.11 8.32 -17.57
CA TYR A 285 13.78 8.91 -17.48
C TYR A 285 12.67 7.85 -17.41
N ALA A 286 12.73 6.84 -18.27
CA ALA A 286 11.80 5.71 -18.23
C ALA A 286 11.87 4.96 -16.89
N ARG A 287 13.08 4.74 -16.35
CA ARG A 287 13.26 4.10 -15.04
C ARG A 287 12.61 4.90 -13.93
N ASP A 288 12.78 6.22 -13.93
CA ASP A 288 12.22 7.10 -12.92
C ASP A 288 10.69 7.19 -13.03
N CYS A 289 10.15 7.26 -14.26
CA CYS A 289 8.72 7.23 -14.53
C CYS A 289 8.07 5.92 -14.05
N VAL A 290 8.65 4.76 -14.40
CA VAL A 290 8.16 3.43 -13.97
C VAL A 290 8.23 3.30 -12.45
N ARG A 291 9.34 3.72 -11.83
CA ARG A 291 9.50 3.67 -10.37
C ARG A 291 8.47 4.52 -9.67
N LEU A 292 8.27 5.75 -10.12
CA LEU A 292 7.27 6.64 -9.55
C LEU A 292 5.85 6.10 -9.74
N ALA A 293 5.52 5.65 -10.95
CA ALA A 293 4.22 5.05 -11.26
C ALA A 293 3.91 3.87 -10.34
N TRP A 294 4.90 3.00 -10.07
CA TRP A 294 4.78 1.88 -9.14
C TRP A 294 4.42 2.35 -7.72
N PHE A 295 5.08 3.37 -7.20
CA PHE A 295 4.77 3.89 -5.86
C PHE A 295 3.42 4.60 -5.79
N LEU A 296 3.03 5.32 -6.83
CA LEU A 296 1.76 6.05 -6.93
C LEU A 296 0.57 5.10 -7.06
N THR A 297 0.70 4.06 -7.89
CA THR A 297 -0.37 3.06 -8.12
C THR A 297 -0.60 2.18 -6.87
N ASN A 298 0.43 1.98 -6.05
CA ASN A 298 0.31 1.18 -4.82
C ASN A 298 -0.22 1.95 -3.59
N GLN A 299 -0.58 3.24 -3.75
CA GLN A 299 -1.24 4.00 -2.69
C GLN A 299 -2.70 3.53 -2.49
N ASN A 300 -3.34 3.97 -1.40
CA ASN A 300 -4.75 3.68 -1.13
C ASN A 300 -5.38 4.99 -0.64
N PRO A 301 -6.24 5.61 -1.45
CA PRO A 301 -6.59 5.23 -2.83
C PRO A 301 -5.39 5.30 -3.80
N PRO A 302 -5.39 4.51 -4.91
CA PRO A 302 -4.32 4.53 -5.90
C PRO A 302 -4.35 5.82 -6.73
N TYR A 303 -3.18 6.32 -7.14
CA TYR A 303 -3.12 7.49 -8.02
C TYR A 303 -3.21 7.07 -9.48
N VAL A 304 -4.01 7.81 -10.25
CA VAL A 304 -4.24 7.57 -11.68
C VAL A 304 -3.93 8.83 -12.48
N ILE A 305 -3.55 8.65 -13.74
CA ILE A 305 -3.32 9.76 -14.66
C ILE A 305 -4.54 9.95 -15.58
N ASP A 306 -4.91 11.20 -15.84
CA ASP A 306 -5.89 11.58 -16.86
C ASP A 306 -5.19 12.33 -18.00
N TYR A 307 -5.48 11.92 -19.22
CA TYR A 307 -5.00 12.52 -20.47
C TYR A 307 -6.03 12.44 -21.61
N GLU A 308 -7.27 12.06 -21.32
CA GLU A 308 -8.32 11.88 -22.33
C GLU A 308 -9.17 13.13 -22.51
N THR A 309 -9.27 13.95 -21.46
CA THR A 309 -10.14 15.13 -21.43
C THR A 309 -9.79 16.11 -22.57
N ARG A 310 -10.66 16.24 -23.58
CA ARG A 310 -10.41 17.14 -24.72
C ARG A 310 -10.81 18.60 -24.48
N THR A 311 -11.38 18.92 -23.33
CA THR A 311 -11.81 20.27 -22.97
C THR A 311 -10.99 20.83 -21.81
N PHE A 312 -10.45 22.03 -21.98
CA PHE A 312 -9.67 22.71 -20.96
C PHE A 312 -10.50 22.99 -19.70
N ARG A 313 -9.90 22.71 -18.56
CA ARG A 313 -10.51 22.76 -17.23
C ARG A 313 -9.49 23.34 -16.26
N LYS A 314 -9.75 24.52 -15.70
CA LYS A 314 -8.76 25.25 -14.88
C LYS A 314 -8.37 24.52 -13.59
N ASP A 315 -9.26 23.66 -13.11
CA ASP A 315 -9.07 22.81 -11.94
C ASP A 315 -8.11 21.64 -12.22
N MET A 316 -8.14 21.09 -13.44
CA MET A 316 -7.36 19.92 -13.85
C MET A 316 -6.13 20.26 -14.70
N HIS A 317 -6.15 21.38 -15.42
CA HIS A 317 -5.20 21.68 -16.48
C HIS A 317 -4.53 23.04 -16.29
N MET A 318 -3.26 23.09 -16.67
CA MET A 318 -2.47 24.30 -16.88
C MET A 318 -2.14 24.44 -18.35
N ARG A 319 -2.30 25.66 -18.86
CA ARG A 319 -1.96 26.01 -20.24
C ARG A 319 -0.46 26.18 -20.37
N PHE A 320 0.14 25.55 -21.37
CA PHE A 320 1.53 25.84 -21.73
C PHE A 320 1.65 27.27 -22.27
N HIS A 321 2.80 27.93 -22.09
CA HIS A 321 2.96 29.36 -22.40
C HIS A 321 2.72 29.69 -23.88
N ALA A 322 2.98 28.75 -24.80
CA ALA A 322 2.76 28.92 -26.23
C ALA A 322 1.33 28.55 -26.70
N SER A 323 0.42 28.21 -25.79
CA SER A 323 -0.95 27.77 -26.13
C SER A 323 -1.91 28.93 -26.42
N ASN A 324 -2.94 28.67 -27.23
CA ASN A 324 -3.99 29.64 -27.49
C ASN A 324 -4.91 29.81 -26.28
N GLN A 325 -4.87 30.98 -25.66
CA GLN A 325 -5.64 31.30 -24.46
C GLN A 325 -7.15 31.44 -24.71
N ALA A 326 -7.57 31.64 -25.96
CA ALA A 326 -8.98 31.81 -26.33
C ALA A 326 -9.70 30.47 -26.61
N SER A 327 -8.96 29.42 -26.96
CA SER A 327 -9.49 28.09 -27.24
C SER A 327 -9.61 27.28 -25.96
N ASN A 328 -10.72 26.54 -25.77
CA ASN A 328 -10.84 25.54 -24.71
C ASN A 328 -10.66 24.11 -25.22
N ILE A 329 -10.30 23.92 -26.49
CA ILE A 329 -10.08 22.61 -27.08
C ILE A 329 -8.64 22.21 -26.83
N ILE A 330 -8.41 21.06 -26.20
CA ILE A 330 -7.06 20.53 -25.97
C ILE A 330 -6.61 19.81 -27.24
N LYS A 331 -5.51 20.29 -27.83
CA LYS A 331 -4.87 19.69 -29.00
C LYS A 331 -3.95 18.55 -28.58
N SER A 332 -3.12 18.79 -27.56
CA SER A 332 -2.17 17.79 -27.07
C SER A 332 -1.83 18.00 -25.61
N TYR A 333 -1.47 16.89 -24.96
CA TYR A 333 -0.94 16.87 -23.59
C TYR A 333 0.60 16.87 -23.63
N LEU A 334 1.20 17.72 -22.82
CA LEU A 334 2.63 17.70 -22.52
C LEU A 334 2.92 16.95 -21.22
N TRP A 335 1.95 16.94 -20.30
CA TRP A 335 2.03 16.24 -19.03
C TRP A 335 0.63 15.81 -18.58
N PRO A 336 0.45 14.55 -18.14
CA PRO A 336 -0.86 14.10 -17.67
C PRO A 336 -1.30 14.80 -16.39
N THR A 337 -2.60 14.83 -16.16
CA THR A 337 -3.18 15.23 -14.87
C THR A 337 -3.07 14.06 -13.90
N LEU A 338 -2.68 14.30 -12.65
CA LEU A 338 -2.65 13.26 -11.60
C LEU A 338 -3.86 13.41 -10.69
N MET A 339 -4.57 12.30 -10.46
CA MET A 339 -5.76 12.22 -9.62
C MET A 339 -5.58 11.18 -8.52
N GLU A 340 -6.19 11.42 -7.36
CA GLU A 340 -6.20 10.49 -6.23
C GLU A 340 -7.41 9.53 -6.33
N GLY A 341 -7.28 8.45 -7.12
CA GLY A 341 -8.35 7.49 -7.43
C GLY A 341 -9.10 7.81 -8.73
N GLU A 342 -9.90 6.86 -9.23
CA GLU A 342 -10.58 6.95 -10.56
C GLU A 342 -11.55 8.13 -10.69
N ASN A 343 -12.06 8.67 -9.59
CA ASN A 343 -12.89 9.88 -9.55
C ASN A 343 -12.45 10.84 -8.43
N GLY A 344 -11.15 10.83 -8.16
CA GLY A 344 -10.54 11.58 -7.07
C GLY A 344 -10.39 13.07 -7.31
N PRO A 345 -9.98 13.82 -6.28
CA PRO A 345 -9.48 15.18 -6.46
C PRO A 345 -8.23 15.18 -7.35
N CYS A 346 -8.10 16.21 -8.19
CA CYS A 346 -6.87 16.50 -8.91
C CYS A 346 -5.80 16.95 -7.91
N VAL A 347 -4.69 16.20 -7.85
CA VAL A 347 -3.55 16.49 -6.96
C VAL A 347 -2.40 17.15 -7.69
N HIS A 348 -2.32 16.99 -9.01
CA HIS A 348 -1.37 17.70 -9.87
C HIS A 348 -2.01 17.97 -11.21
N ARG A 349 -2.02 19.23 -11.64
CA ARG A 349 -2.63 19.63 -12.90
C ARG A 349 -1.80 19.15 -14.09
N GLY A 350 -2.46 18.64 -15.13
CA GLY A 350 -1.82 18.32 -16.40
C GLY A 350 -1.40 19.59 -17.13
N VAL A 351 -0.44 19.48 -18.04
CA VAL A 351 0.01 20.60 -18.88
C VAL A 351 -0.42 20.35 -20.31
N VAL A 352 -1.16 21.29 -20.90
CA VAL A 352 -1.83 21.11 -22.20
C VAL A 352 -1.55 22.27 -23.18
N LEU A 353 -1.65 21.93 -24.46
CA LEU A 353 -1.68 22.86 -25.59
C LEU A 353 -3.12 22.95 -26.12
N THR A 354 -3.59 24.18 -26.36
CA THR A 354 -4.98 24.50 -26.74
C THR A 354 -5.07 25.39 -27.96
#